data_AF-X0Z1L2-F1
#
_entry.id   AF-X0Z1L2-F1
#
_cell.length_a   1.000
_cell.length_b   1.000
_cell.length_c   1.000
_cell.angle_alpha   90.00
_cell.angle_beta   90.00
_cell.angle_gamma   90.00
#
_symmetry.space_group_name_H-M   'P 1'
#
loop_
_entity.id
_entity.type
_entity.pdbx_description
1 polymer ?
#
loop_
_entity_poly.entity_id
_entity_poly.type
_entity_poly.pdbx_seq_one_letter_code
_entity_poly.pdbx_strand_id
1 'polypeptide(L)'
;MHAMKKVSIAIMVAVFVVTICLPLAILPSKVYANTTYAIGDTGPAGGIVFYDKGDDVGGWRYLEAAPSDQSTSAWSNITSIYVYALATAIGTGQANTTKIINQTGHTDSAAKICDDLTLGGYSDWFLPSKDELQQMYSNRVAIGGFAVASYWSSSEWNNNCAYKINFSGGIWDASTKEHVDQVRAIRAFSASTASTTSTAAEESAPVWVRTMPMTCWQIYVNEAGNFEFIFWWEYGSNNWVKIYDMEDNLVYELDFPYGAPRFEVDLPGGMYTVKTYHDGFETPIQEFIIGKP
;
A
#
# COMPACT_ATOMS: atom_id res chain seq x y z
N MET A 1 -23.07 91.67 -26.97
CA MET A 1 -22.05 92.08 -25.98
C MET A 1 -22.67 91.99 -24.60
N HIS A 2 -22.35 90.98 -23.79
CA HIS A 2 -22.39 91.05 -22.33
C HIS A 2 -21.52 89.90 -21.80
N ALA A 3 -20.44 90.28 -21.14
CA ALA A 3 -19.34 89.43 -20.76
C ALA A 3 -19.60 88.73 -19.42
N MET A 4 -19.28 87.44 -19.43
CA MET A 4 -18.69 86.61 -18.36
C MET A 4 -18.82 87.05 -16.89
N LYS A 5 -19.49 86.22 -16.10
CA LYS A 5 -19.07 85.91 -14.72
C LYS A 5 -18.89 84.40 -14.58
N LYS A 6 -17.66 83.97 -14.27
CA LYS A 6 -17.29 82.60 -13.93
C LYS A 6 -17.71 82.31 -12.49
N VAL A 7 -18.38 81.19 -12.25
CA VAL A 7 -18.55 80.59 -10.91
C VAL A 7 -18.13 79.13 -11.02
N SER A 8 -17.04 78.78 -10.33
CA SER A 8 -16.47 77.45 -10.26
C SER A 8 -17.32 76.55 -9.36
N ILE A 9 -17.80 75.43 -9.90
CA ILE A 9 -18.55 74.40 -9.16
C ILE A 9 -17.58 73.27 -8.83
N ALA A 10 -17.30 73.09 -7.53
CA ALA A 10 -16.51 71.99 -7.01
C ALA A 10 -17.36 70.71 -6.99
N ILE A 11 -16.89 69.65 -7.66
CA ILE A 11 -17.53 68.34 -7.73
C ILE A 11 -17.09 67.53 -6.50
N MET A 12 -18.02 67.26 -5.59
CA MET A 12 -17.82 66.41 -4.42
C MET A 12 -18.22 64.97 -4.80
N VAL A 13 -17.23 64.09 -4.95
CA VAL A 13 -17.44 62.65 -5.21
C VAL A 13 -17.76 61.96 -3.89
N ALA A 14 -19.02 61.56 -3.69
CA ALA A 14 -19.42 60.71 -2.57
C ALA A 14 -19.33 59.23 -2.98
N VAL A 15 -18.38 58.50 -2.39
CA VAL A 15 -18.25 57.04 -2.53
C VAL A 15 -19.18 56.38 -1.52
N PHE A 16 -20.28 55.79 -2.00
CA PHE A 16 -21.12 54.88 -1.21
C PHE A 16 -20.59 53.46 -1.39
N VAL A 17 -19.93 52.92 -0.35
CA VAL A 17 -19.59 51.49 -0.29
C VAL A 17 -20.86 50.73 0.13
N VAL A 18 -21.49 50.06 -0.83
CA VAL A 18 -22.59 49.13 -0.56
C VAL A 18 -21.97 47.78 -0.22
N THR A 19 -21.91 47.45 1.07
CA THR A 19 -21.53 46.13 1.56
C THR A 19 -22.70 45.16 1.27
N ILE A 20 -22.60 44.41 0.17
CA ILE A 20 -23.52 43.31 -0.12
C ILE A 20 -23.07 42.11 0.74
N CYS A 21 -23.75 41.90 1.86
CA CYS A 21 -23.68 40.66 2.62
C CYS A 21 -24.55 39.61 1.89
N LEU A 22 -23.93 38.84 0.98
CA LEU A 22 -24.56 37.64 0.43
C LEU A 22 -24.53 36.54 1.51
N PRO A 23 -25.65 35.86 1.80
CA PRO A 23 -25.64 34.76 2.74
C PRO A 23 -24.77 33.64 2.17
N LEU A 24 -23.88 33.11 2.99
CA LEU A 24 -23.07 31.94 2.68
C LEU A 24 -24.01 30.76 2.45
N ALA A 25 -24.36 30.48 1.19
CA ALA A 25 -25.13 29.30 0.85
C ALA A 25 -24.28 28.08 1.23
N ILE A 26 -24.73 27.32 2.23
CA ILE A 26 -24.18 26.01 2.53
C ILE A 26 -24.46 25.15 1.29
N LEU A 27 -23.43 24.94 0.46
CA LEU A 27 -23.50 23.95 -0.60
C LEU A 27 -23.77 22.58 0.06
N PRO A 28 -24.67 21.74 -0.48
CA PRO A 28 -24.79 20.38 0.02
C PRO A 28 -23.41 19.74 -0.07
N SER A 29 -22.92 19.22 1.06
CA SER A 29 -21.73 18.38 1.06
C SER A 29 -21.95 17.27 0.06
N LYS A 30 -21.10 17.21 -0.97
CA LYS A 30 -21.11 16.14 -1.95
C LYS A 30 -20.77 14.87 -1.18
N VAL A 31 -21.78 14.07 -0.86
CA VAL A 31 -21.59 12.74 -0.28
C VAL A 31 -20.95 11.90 -1.38
N TYR A 32 -19.64 11.73 -1.32
CA TYR A 32 -18.94 10.81 -2.19
C TYR A 32 -19.32 9.40 -1.74
N ALA A 33 -20.07 8.68 -2.57
CA ALA A 33 -20.28 7.26 -2.36
C ALA A 33 -18.92 6.58 -2.39
N ASN A 34 -18.55 5.89 -1.31
CA ASN A 34 -17.42 4.99 -1.32
C ASN A 34 -17.80 3.83 -2.24
N THR A 35 -17.17 3.71 -3.42
CA THR A 35 -17.50 2.63 -4.36
C THR A 35 -17.02 1.32 -3.76
N THR A 36 -17.93 0.53 -3.21
CA THR A 36 -17.63 -0.82 -2.74
C THR A 36 -17.85 -1.81 -3.88
N TYR A 37 -16.90 -2.72 -4.09
CA TYR A 37 -17.01 -3.77 -5.10
C TYR A 37 -17.41 -5.09 -4.44
N ALA A 38 -18.38 -5.79 -5.03
CA ALA A 38 -18.72 -7.16 -4.67
C ALA A 38 -17.92 -8.17 -5.52
N ILE A 39 -17.86 -9.41 -5.04
CA ILE A 39 -17.28 -10.53 -5.82
C ILE A 39 -18.09 -10.72 -7.11
N GLY A 40 -17.41 -10.72 -8.25
CA GLY A 40 -18.01 -10.80 -9.58
C GLY A 40 -18.21 -9.45 -10.27
N ASP A 41 -18.03 -8.33 -9.56
CA ASP A 41 -18.11 -7.02 -10.19
C ASP A 41 -16.94 -6.78 -11.15
N THR A 42 -17.17 -5.94 -12.16
CA THR A 42 -16.09 -5.45 -13.02
C THR A 42 -15.27 -4.40 -12.26
N GLY A 43 -13.99 -4.69 -12.06
CA GLY A 43 -13.04 -3.78 -11.43
C GLY A 43 -12.57 -2.66 -12.36
N PRO A 44 -11.77 -1.71 -11.84
CA PRO A 44 -11.38 -0.50 -12.56
C PRO A 44 -10.55 -0.77 -13.82
N ALA A 45 -9.81 -1.88 -13.88
CA ALA A 45 -9.03 -2.25 -15.06
C ALA A 45 -9.80 -3.14 -16.05
N GLY A 46 -11.11 -3.33 -15.84
CA GLY A 46 -11.93 -4.24 -16.63
C GLY A 46 -11.75 -5.72 -16.26
N GLY A 47 -11.05 -6.01 -15.16
CA GLY A 47 -10.99 -7.33 -14.57
C GLY A 47 -12.25 -7.68 -13.78
N ILE A 48 -12.31 -8.89 -13.24
CA ILE A 48 -13.42 -9.34 -12.37
C ILE A 48 -12.93 -9.46 -10.93
N VAL A 49 -13.58 -8.74 -10.02
CA VAL A 49 -13.23 -8.72 -8.60
C VAL A 49 -13.50 -10.09 -8.00
N PHE A 50 -12.48 -10.69 -7.37
CA PHE A 50 -12.58 -12.04 -6.79
C PHE A 50 -12.19 -12.11 -5.31
N TYR A 51 -11.72 -11.00 -4.74
CA TYR A 51 -11.40 -10.91 -3.33
C TYR A 51 -11.63 -9.49 -2.81
N ASP A 52 -12.25 -9.39 -1.63
CA ASP A 52 -12.34 -8.17 -0.82
C ASP A 52 -11.69 -8.48 0.53
N LYS A 53 -10.62 -7.76 0.86
CA LYS A 53 -9.91 -7.85 2.13
C LYS A 53 -10.73 -7.32 3.31
N GLY A 54 -11.69 -6.44 3.05
CA GLY A 54 -12.52 -5.76 4.04
C GLY A 54 -11.97 -4.40 4.50
N ASP A 55 -10.70 -4.12 4.23
CA ASP A 55 -10.02 -2.86 4.55
C ASP A 55 -8.95 -2.53 3.49
N ASP A 56 -8.57 -1.26 3.38
CA ASP A 56 -7.53 -0.79 2.46
C ASP A 56 -6.12 -0.76 3.14
N VAL A 57 -5.93 -1.48 4.26
CA VAL A 57 -4.65 -1.51 4.99
C VAL A 57 -3.58 -2.15 4.10
N GLY A 58 -2.44 -1.49 3.92
CA GLY A 58 -1.41 -1.92 2.98
C GLY A 58 -1.62 -1.43 1.54
N GLY A 59 -2.52 -0.45 1.34
CA GLY A 59 -2.66 0.29 0.07
C GLY A 59 -3.55 -0.39 -0.97
N TRP A 60 -4.15 -1.52 -0.63
CA TRP A 60 -5.09 -2.26 -1.46
C TRP A 60 -6.14 -2.94 -0.60
N ARG A 61 -7.30 -3.18 -1.21
CA ARG A 61 -8.41 -3.91 -0.58
C ARG A 61 -8.94 -5.02 -1.46
N TYR A 62 -9.03 -4.77 -2.76
CA TYR A 62 -9.62 -5.67 -3.72
C TYR A 62 -8.55 -6.32 -4.60
N LEU A 63 -8.84 -7.54 -5.04
CA LEU A 63 -8.12 -8.17 -6.15
C LEU A 63 -9.09 -8.40 -7.32
N GLU A 64 -8.67 -8.02 -8.51
CA GLU A 64 -9.35 -8.32 -9.77
C GLU A 64 -8.51 -9.28 -10.62
N ALA A 65 -9.18 -10.24 -11.28
CA ALA A 65 -8.56 -11.15 -12.23
C ALA A 65 -8.74 -10.61 -13.64
N ALA A 66 -7.74 -10.77 -14.51
CA ALA A 66 -7.87 -10.44 -15.91
C ALA A 66 -9.09 -11.17 -16.52
N PRO A 67 -9.85 -10.58 -17.45
CA PRO A 67 -11.09 -11.16 -17.96
C PRO A 67 -10.86 -12.43 -18.79
N SER A 68 -9.62 -12.71 -19.21
CA SER A 68 -9.20 -13.94 -19.88
C SER A 68 -7.78 -14.33 -19.48
N ASP A 69 -7.40 -15.57 -19.76
CA ASP A 69 -6.02 -16.05 -19.63
C ASP A 69 -5.08 -15.31 -20.58
N GLN A 70 -3.84 -15.04 -20.15
CA GLN A 70 -2.86 -14.31 -20.95
C GLN A 70 -2.13 -15.22 -21.93
N SER A 71 -1.75 -16.41 -21.48
CA SER A 71 -1.04 -17.42 -22.28
C SER A 71 -0.92 -18.74 -21.50
N THR A 72 -0.32 -19.74 -22.14
CA THR A 72 0.35 -20.86 -21.47
C THR A 72 1.86 -20.58 -21.41
N SER A 73 2.52 -20.85 -20.28
CA SER A 73 3.97 -20.63 -20.17
C SER A 73 4.63 -21.56 -19.17
N ALA A 74 5.96 -21.70 -19.31
CA ALA A 74 6.82 -22.19 -18.25
C ALA A 74 6.72 -21.25 -17.02
N TRP A 75 6.88 -21.81 -15.83
CA TRP A 75 6.90 -21.00 -14.61
C TRP A 75 8.05 -19.99 -14.64
N SER A 76 9.25 -20.41 -15.05
CA SER A 76 10.41 -19.54 -15.27
C SER A 76 11.45 -20.24 -16.16
N ASN A 77 12.19 -19.47 -16.97
CA ASN A 77 13.39 -19.95 -17.66
C ASN A 77 14.53 -20.32 -16.68
N ILE A 78 14.47 -19.81 -15.44
CA ILE A 78 15.40 -20.18 -14.36
C ILE A 78 14.82 -21.38 -13.59
N THR A 79 15.19 -22.58 -14.02
CA THR A 79 14.53 -23.81 -13.58
C THR A 79 15.20 -24.53 -12.41
N SER A 80 16.44 -24.20 -12.04
CA SER A 80 17.22 -24.96 -11.04
C SER A 80 17.66 -24.13 -9.83
N ILE A 81 17.27 -22.85 -9.78
CA ILE A 81 17.62 -21.93 -8.69
C ILE A 81 16.37 -21.65 -7.87
N TYR A 82 16.46 -21.88 -6.57
CA TYR A 82 15.44 -21.48 -5.63
C TYR A 82 15.44 -19.94 -5.49
N VAL A 83 14.30 -19.30 -5.69
CA VAL A 83 14.17 -17.83 -5.62
C VAL A 83 14.30 -17.35 -4.16
N TYR A 84 14.03 -18.24 -3.20
CA TYR A 84 13.96 -18.01 -1.75
C TYR A 84 12.88 -16.99 -1.34
N ALA A 85 12.19 -17.30 -0.23
CA ALA A 85 11.22 -16.40 0.40
C ALA A 85 10.08 -15.93 -0.53
N LEU A 86 9.61 -16.79 -1.44
CA LEU A 86 8.32 -16.59 -2.09
C LEU A 86 7.22 -17.01 -1.12
N ALA A 87 6.33 -16.08 -0.80
CA ALA A 87 5.25 -16.33 0.14
C ALA A 87 4.03 -16.93 -0.56
N THR A 88 3.17 -17.60 0.21
CA THR A 88 1.90 -18.18 -0.28
C THR A 88 0.70 -17.29 -0.01
N ALA A 89 0.79 -16.41 0.99
CA ALA A 89 -0.31 -15.64 1.53
C ALA A 89 -0.96 -14.69 0.52
N ILE A 90 -2.20 -14.28 0.82
CA ILE A 90 -2.89 -13.23 0.08
C ILE A 90 -2.15 -11.89 0.25
N GLY A 91 -1.99 -11.15 -0.83
CA GLY A 91 -1.24 -9.90 -0.92
C GLY A 91 0.24 -10.08 -1.27
N THR A 92 0.68 -11.30 -1.60
CA THR A 92 2.11 -11.59 -1.86
C THR A 92 2.46 -11.84 -3.32
N GLY A 93 1.46 -11.98 -4.20
CA GLY A 93 1.68 -12.27 -5.62
C GLY A 93 2.56 -11.24 -6.33
N GLN A 94 2.34 -9.95 -6.08
CA GLN A 94 3.14 -8.87 -6.68
C GLN A 94 4.62 -8.99 -6.28
N ALA A 95 4.90 -9.10 -4.98
CA ALA A 95 6.27 -9.21 -4.48
C ALA A 95 6.97 -10.47 -5.00
N ASN A 96 6.23 -11.58 -5.10
CA ASN A 96 6.74 -12.82 -5.68
C ASN A 96 7.08 -12.65 -7.18
N THR A 97 6.18 -12.03 -7.94
CA THR A 97 6.35 -11.74 -9.37
C THR A 97 7.62 -10.91 -9.58
N THR A 98 7.81 -9.83 -8.82
CA THR A 98 9.01 -8.99 -8.87
C THR A 98 10.29 -9.77 -8.55
N LYS A 99 10.26 -10.69 -7.57
CA LYS A 99 11.45 -11.52 -7.25
C LYS A 99 11.80 -12.49 -8.37
N ILE A 100 10.80 -13.09 -9.01
CA ILE A 100 11.00 -14.04 -10.12
C ILE A 100 11.66 -13.32 -11.31
N ILE A 101 11.15 -12.15 -11.70
CA ILE A 101 11.68 -11.41 -12.86
C ILE A 101 13.06 -10.80 -12.61
N ASN A 102 13.42 -10.54 -11.34
CA ASN A 102 14.71 -9.95 -10.96
C ASN A 102 15.83 -10.98 -10.78
N GLN A 103 15.57 -12.27 -11.03
CA GLN A 103 16.64 -13.28 -10.98
C GLN A 103 17.69 -13.01 -12.07
N THR A 104 18.98 -13.16 -11.71
CA THR A 104 20.07 -13.05 -12.70
C THR A 104 19.89 -14.07 -13.83
N GLY A 105 19.84 -13.57 -15.07
CA GLY A 105 19.64 -14.41 -16.27
C GLY A 105 18.17 -14.72 -16.58
N HIS A 106 17.23 -14.16 -15.82
CA HIS A 106 15.80 -14.23 -16.15
C HIS A 106 15.54 -13.57 -17.52
N THR A 107 14.79 -14.25 -18.38
CA THR A 107 14.35 -13.70 -19.68
C THR A 107 12.86 -13.90 -19.89
N ASP A 108 12.31 -15.03 -19.44
CA ASP A 108 10.93 -15.45 -19.72
C ASP A 108 10.34 -16.20 -18.53
N SER A 109 9.09 -15.92 -18.18
CA SER A 109 8.36 -16.62 -17.12
C SER A 109 6.86 -16.33 -17.21
N ALA A 110 6.06 -17.15 -16.55
CA ALA A 110 4.66 -16.84 -16.25
C ALA A 110 4.52 -15.49 -15.51
N ALA A 111 5.43 -15.20 -14.58
CA ALA A 111 5.48 -13.93 -13.86
C ALA A 111 5.70 -12.73 -14.78
N LYS A 112 6.63 -12.84 -15.73
CA LYS A 112 6.92 -11.78 -16.71
C LYS A 112 5.74 -11.51 -17.66
N ILE A 113 5.02 -12.56 -18.06
CA ILE A 113 3.81 -12.38 -18.89
C ILE A 113 2.77 -11.53 -18.16
N CYS A 114 2.61 -11.73 -16.85
CA CYS A 114 1.71 -10.90 -16.05
C CYS A 114 2.27 -9.48 -15.85
N ASP A 115 3.57 -9.34 -15.56
CA ASP A 115 4.22 -8.05 -15.30
C ASP A 115 4.25 -7.14 -16.55
N ASP A 116 4.44 -7.72 -17.74
CA ASP A 116 4.41 -7.00 -19.02
C ASP A 116 2.97 -6.65 -19.48
N LEU A 117 1.93 -7.17 -18.82
CA LEU A 117 0.54 -6.98 -19.23
C LEU A 117 0.10 -5.53 -18.99
N THR A 118 -0.37 -4.87 -20.06
CA THR A 118 -1.15 -3.64 -19.96
C THR A 118 -2.60 -3.90 -20.35
N LEU A 119 -3.52 -3.75 -19.41
CA LEU A 119 -4.95 -3.99 -19.59
C LEU A 119 -5.75 -2.93 -18.85
N GLY A 120 -6.79 -2.38 -19.50
CA GLY A 120 -7.65 -1.35 -18.91
C GLY A 120 -6.94 -0.02 -18.63
N GLY A 121 -5.76 0.22 -19.22
CA GLY A 121 -4.91 1.36 -18.92
C GLY A 121 -3.97 1.17 -17.71
N TYR A 122 -3.94 -0.04 -17.14
CA TYR A 122 -3.15 -0.42 -15.98
C TYR A 122 -2.05 -1.42 -16.35
N SER A 123 -0.87 -1.28 -15.76
CA SER A 123 0.33 -2.10 -16.02
C SER A 123 0.93 -2.71 -14.75
N ASP A 124 0.14 -2.78 -13.67
CA ASP A 124 0.45 -3.32 -12.35
C ASP A 124 -0.19 -4.70 -12.16
N TRP A 125 -0.18 -5.50 -13.22
CA TRP A 125 -0.69 -6.88 -13.22
C TRP A 125 0.42 -7.85 -12.79
N PHE A 126 0.06 -8.91 -12.08
CA PHE A 126 1.03 -9.86 -11.53
C PHE A 126 0.50 -11.29 -11.49
N LEU A 127 1.41 -12.24 -11.32
CA LEU A 127 1.07 -13.66 -11.16
C LEU A 127 0.59 -13.90 -9.72
N PRO A 128 -0.58 -14.53 -9.52
CA PRO A 128 -1.16 -14.71 -8.18
C PRO A 128 -0.32 -15.64 -7.31
N SER A 129 -0.22 -15.35 -6.02
CA SER A 129 0.30 -16.28 -5.01
C SER A 129 -0.59 -17.52 -4.90
N LYS A 130 -0.11 -18.54 -4.18
CA LYS A 130 -0.87 -19.77 -3.92
C LYS A 130 -2.27 -19.48 -3.35
N ASP A 131 -2.36 -18.63 -2.33
CA ASP A 131 -3.62 -18.38 -1.63
C ASP A 131 -4.51 -17.41 -2.44
N GLU A 132 -3.94 -16.50 -3.23
CA GLU A 132 -4.69 -15.65 -4.17
C GLU A 132 -5.31 -16.50 -5.29
N LEU A 133 -4.55 -17.44 -5.85
CA LEU A 133 -5.04 -18.36 -6.86
C LEU A 133 -6.10 -19.32 -6.29
N GLN A 134 -6.00 -19.68 -5.01
CA GLN A 134 -7.06 -20.41 -4.31
C GLN A 134 -8.37 -19.59 -4.25
N GLN A 135 -8.30 -18.28 -3.99
CA GLN A 135 -9.48 -17.42 -4.04
C GLN A 135 -10.07 -17.34 -5.44
N MET A 136 -9.22 -17.26 -6.48
CA MET A 136 -9.69 -17.34 -7.87
C MET A 136 -10.42 -18.65 -8.16
N TYR A 137 -9.89 -19.79 -7.69
CA TYR A 137 -10.56 -21.09 -7.87
C TYR A 137 -11.91 -21.15 -7.14
N SER A 138 -11.97 -20.67 -5.89
CA SER A 138 -13.21 -20.62 -5.10
C SER A 138 -14.29 -19.78 -5.80
N ASN A 139 -13.90 -18.64 -6.38
CA ASN A 139 -14.79 -17.70 -7.06
C ASN A 139 -14.82 -17.88 -8.60
N ARG A 140 -14.31 -19.00 -9.13
CA ARG A 140 -14.09 -19.21 -10.57
C ARG A 140 -15.34 -19.08 -11.44
N VAL A 141 -16.51 -19.37 -10.88
CA VAL A 141 -17.80 -19.25 -11.57
C VAL A 141 -18.15 -17.77 -11.78
N ALA A 142 -17.90 -16.91 -10.80
CA ALA A 142 -18.14 -15.47 -10.89
C ALA A 142 -17.12 -14.79 -11.82
N ILE A 143 -15.86 -15.21 -11.76
CA ILE A 143 -14.78 -14.68 -12.60
C ILE A 143 -14.94 -15.10 -14.07
N GLY A 144 -15.32 -16.36 -14.32
CA GLY A 144 -15.47 -16.92 -15.67
C GLY A 144 -14.14 -17.01 -16.45
N GLY A 145 -14.18 -17.49 -17.69
CA GLY A 145 -13.04 -17.44 -18.61
C GLY A 145 -11.86 -18.39 -18.32
N PHE A 146 -12.02 -19.34 -17.39
CA PHE A 146 -10.99 -20.35 -17.12
C PHE A 146 -11.08 -21.55 -18.07
N ALA A 147 -9.93 -22.01 -18.55
CA ALA A 147 -9.76 -23.31 -19.16
C ALA A 147 -9.84 -24.44 -18.12
N VAL A 148 -10.20 -25.63 -18.59
CA VAL A 148 -10.15 -26.88 -17.81
C VAL A 148 -8.71 -27.38 -17.78
N ALA A 149 -7.84 -26.65 -17.08
CA ALA A 149 -6.40 -26.86 -17.06
C ALA A 149 -5.79 -26.47 -15.71
N SER A 150 -4.48 -26.67 -15.57
CA SER A 150 -3.72 -26.22 -14.40
C SER A 150 -3.23 -24.79 -14.59
N TYR A 151 -3.20 -24.03 -13.51
CA TYR A 151 -2.77 -22.64 -13.48
C TYR A 151 -1.59 -22.45 -12.53
N TRP A 152 -0.59 -21.70 -12.99
CA TRP A 152 0.56 -21.36 -12.19
C TRP A 152 0.21 -20.36 -11.09
N SER A 153 0.77 -20.59 -9.90
CA SER A 153 0.94 -19.55 -8.89
C SER A 153 2.37 -18.99 -8.93
N SER A 154 2.58 -17.81 -8.37
CA SER A 154 3.89 -17.21 -8.14
C SER A 154 4.63 -17.84 -6.95
N SER A 155 4.06 -18.85 -6.29
CA SER A 155 4.65 -19.49 -5.12
C SER A 155 5.49 -20.70 -5.53
N GLU A 156 6.71 -20.75 -5.05
CA GLU A 156 7.68 -21.80 -5.35
C GLU A 156 7.58 -22.94 -4.32
N TRP A 157 7.80 -24.19 -4.76
CA TRP A 157 7.84 -25.36 -3.87
C TRP A 157 9.26 -25.69 -3.45
N ASN A 158 10.16 -25.75 -4.42
CA ASN A 158 11.59 -25.99 -4.22
C ASN A 158 12.38 -25.42 -5.41
N ASN A 159 13.68 -25.69 -5.47
CA ASN A 159 14.57 -25.18 -6.51
C ASN A 159 14.13 -25.50 -7.95
N ASN A 160 13.39 -26.60 -8.14
CA ASN A 160 13.03 -27.12 -9.46
C ASN A 160 11.53 -27.09 -9.76
N CYS A 161 10.67 -26.88 -8.75
CA CYS A 161 9.23 -26.96 -8.89
C CYS A 161 8.52 -25.75 -8.31
N ALA A 162 7.37 -25.42 -8.90
CA ALA A 162 6.45 -24.39 -8.42
C ALA A 162 5.05 -24.97 -8.20
N TYR A 163 4.22 -24.24 -7.46
CA TYR A 163 2.85 -24.68 -7.18
C TYR A 163 1.88 -24.30 -8.30
N LYS A 164 1.00 -25.24 -8.62
CA LYS A 164 -0.14 -25.04 -9.51
C LYS A 164 -1.41 -25.67 -8.95
N ILE A 165 -2.55 -25.16 -9.38
CA ILE A 165 -3.86 -25.75 -9.07
C ILE A 165 -4.59 -26.11 -10.35
N ASN A 166 -5.20 -27.28 -10.38
CA ASN A 166 -6.02 -27.75 -11.50
C ASN A 166 -7.45 -27.19 -11.40
N PHE A 167 -7.89 -26.39 -12.37
CA PHE A 167 -9.21 -25.76 -12.36
C PHE A 167 -10.38 -26.69 -12.73
N SER A 168 -10.11 -27.95 -13.12
CA SER A 168 -11.15 -28.99 -13.28
C SER A 168 -11.65 -29.55 -11.94
N GLY A 169 -10.81 -29.55 -10.90
CA GLY A 169 -11.10 -30.23 -9.63
C GLY A 169 -10.55 -29.57 -8.37
N GLY A 170 -9.78 -28.49 -8.48
CA GLY A 170 -9.21 -27.76 -7.34
C GLY A 170 -8.05 -28.47 -6.66
N ILE A 171 -7.41 -29.42 -7.37
CA ILE A 171 -6.31 -30.21 -6.83
C ILE A 171 -5.02 -29.42 -6.97
N TRP A 172 -4.34 -29.20 -5.85
CA TRP A 172 -3.00 -28.63 -5.81
C TRP A 172 -1.95 -29.67 -6.15
N ASP A 173 -0.96 -29.24 -6.92
CA ASP A 173 0.23 -30.03 -7.24
C ASP A 173 1.46 -29.11 -7.35
N ALA A 174 2.64 -29.71 -7.39
CA ALA A 174 3.88 -29.04 -7.72
C ALA A 174 4.49 -29.67 -8.97
N SER A 175 4.80 -28.85 -9.96
CA SER A 175 5.38 -29.31 -11.23
C SER A 175 6.69 -28.60 -11.51
N THR A 176 7.52 -29.20 -12.36
CA THR A 176 8.79 -28.62 -12.77
C THR A 176 8.56 -27.24 -13.39
N LYS A 177 9.48 -26.31 -13.14
CA LYS A 177 9.37 -24.92 -13.59
C LYS A 177 9.36 -24.75 -15.12
N GLU A 178 9.84 -25.75 -15.84
CA GLU A 178 9.81 -25.85 -17.30
C GLU A 178 8.46 -26.31 -17.87
N HIS A 179 7.57 -26.84 -17.02
CA HIS A 179 6.26 -27.30 -17.48
C HIS A 179 5.39 -26.12 -17.91
N VAL A 180 4.64 -26.32 -18.99
CA VAL A 180 3.78 -25.28 -19.56
C VAL A 180 2.38 -25.41 -18.97
N ASP A 181 1.97 -24.44 -18.15
CA ASP A 181 0.62 -24.35 -17.57
C ASP A 181 0.01 -22.98 -17.87
N GLN A 182 -1.28 -22.81 -17.56
CA GLN A 182 -2.01 -21.56 -17.81
C GLN A 182 -1.54 -20.43 -16.91
N VAL A 183 -1.58 -19.23 -17.47
CA VAL A 183 -1.22 -17.97 -16.80
C VAL A 183 -2.41 -17.04 -16.85
N ARG A 184 -2.88 -16.64 -15.67
CA ARG A 184 -3.89 -15.59 -15.52
C ARG A 184 -3.43 -14.56 -14.51
N ALA A 185 -3.32 -13.33 -14.97
CA ALA A 185 -2.87 -12.20 -14.18
C ALA A 185 -3.98 -11.73 -13.25
N ILE A 186 -3.55 -11.21 -12.11
CA ILE A 186 -4.40 -10.48 -11.17
C ILE A 186 -3.80 -9.11 -10.88
N ARG A 187 -4.61 -8.22 -10.31
CA ARG A 187 -4.21 -6.87 -9.92
C ARG A 187 -4.83 -6.52 -8.60
N ALA A 188 -4.08 -5.80 -7.76
CA ALA A 188 -4.55 -5.28 -6.48
C ALA A 188 -4.96 -3.81 -6.64
N PHE A 189 -6.05 -3.41 -6.00
CA PHE A 189 -6.50 -2.02 -6.03
C PHE A 189 -7.28 -1.63 -4.78
N SER A 190 -7.39 -0.32 -4.56
CA SER A 190 -8.27 0.29 -3.57
C SER A 190 -9.41 1.00 -4.31
N ALA A 191 -10.58 1.09 -3.67
CA ALA A 191 -11.68 1.85 -4.24
C ALA A 191 -11.25 3.32 -4.42
N SER A 192 -11.27 3.81 -5.66
CA SER A 192 -11.03 5.22 -5.91
C SER A 192 -12.16 6.05 -5.30
N THR A 193 -11.81 6.91 -4.35
CA THR A 193 -12.55 8.16 -4.15
C THR A 193 -12.31 9.00 -5.41
N ALA A 194 -13.38 9.42 -6.08
CA ALA A 194 -13.28 10.11 -7.36
C ALA A 194 -12.44 11.40 -7.23
N SER A 195 -11.21 11.37 -7.76
CA SER A 195 -10.31 12.52 -7.87
C SER A 195 -10.94 13.58 -8.77
N THR A 196 -11.17 14.79 -8.23
CA THR A 196 -11.30 16.00 -9.06
C THR A 196 -9.99 16.76 -8.96
N THR A 197 -9.41 17.03 -10.12
CA THR A 197 -8.21 17.82 -10.37
C THR A 197 -8.16 19.12 -9.58
N SER A 198 -7.06 19.35 -8.86
CA SER A 198 -6.60 20.68 -8.43
C SER A 198 -5.09 20.68 -8.18
N THR A 199 -4.35 21.15 -9.19
CA THR A 199 -3.12 21.96 -9.16
C THR A 199 -1.97 21.63 -8.18
N ALA A 200 -0.92 21.02 -8.76
CA ALA A 200 0.55 21.17 -8.57
C ALA A 200 1.28 21.01 -7.20
N ALA A 201 2.31 20.13 -7.27
CA ALA A 201 3.52 19.92 -6.42
C ALA A 201 3.29 19.28 -5.04
N GLU A 202 3.97 18.24 -4.57
CA GLU A 202 5.29 17.61 -4.81
C GLU A 202 5.17 16.06 -4.93
N GLU A 203 6.14 15.44 -5.59
CA GLU A 203 6.28 13.98 -5.75
C GLU A 203 6.46 13.27 -4.39
N SER A 204 5.50 12.46 -3.94
CA SER A 204 5.62 11.73 -2.67
C SER A 204 6.23 10.33 -2.86
N ALA A 205 7.37 10.13 -2.20
CA ALA A 205 8.22 8.93 -2.15
C ALA A 205 7.48 7.57 -1.98
N PRO A 206 8.12 6.45 -2.37
CA PRO A 206 7.51 5.12 -2.37
C PRO A 206 6.95 4.69 -1.00
N VAL A 207 5.75 4.11 -1.01
CA VAL A 207 5.01 3.60 0.17
C VAL A 207 5.51 2.21 0.55
N TRP A 208 6.09 2.06 1.74
CA TRP A 208 6.58 0.77 2.25
C TRP A 208 5.46 -0.13 2.78
N VAL A 209 5.63 -1.43 2.54
CA VAL A 209 4.63 -2.50 2.66
C VAL A 209 4.89 -3.37 3.89
N ARG A 210 4.64 -2.88 5.12
CA ARG A 210 4.44 -3.72 6.33
C ARG A 210 3.60 -2.98 7.39
N THR A 211 2.47 -3.58 7.79
CA THR A 211 1.58 -3.11 8.86
C THR A 211 1.78 -3.89 10.16
N MET A 212 3.03 -4.15 10.54
CA MET A 212 3.33 -4.63 11.89
C MET A 212 3.61 -3.42 12.79
N PRO A 213 3.07 -3.40 14.01
CA PRO A 213 3.25 -2.30 14.93
C PRO A 213 4.74 -2.17 15.32
N MET A 214 5.25 -0.93 15.36
CA MET A 214 6.67 -0.62 15.61
C MET A 214 7.09 -1.10 17.00
N THR A 215 7.99 -2.09 17.03
CA THR A 215 8.55 -2.66 18.26
C THR A 215 10.03 -2.32 18.35
N CYS A 216 10.43 -1.85 19.52
CA CYS A 216 11.83 -1.60 19.82
C CYS A 216 12.56 -2.95 19.88
N TRP A 217 13.59 -3.08 19.05
CA TRP A 217 14.39 -4.30 18.94
C TRP A 217 15.56 -4.29 19.90
N GLN A 218 16.30 -3.18 19.98
CA GLN A 218 17.49 -3.04 20.79
C GLN A 218 17.60 -1.65 21.39
N ILE A 219 18.15 -1.59 22.61
CA ILE A 219 18.43 -0.35 23.32
C ILE A 219 19.75 -0.54 24.04
N TYR A 220 20.62 0.46 23.96
CA TYR A 220 21.86 0.49 24.72
C TYR A 220 22.26 1.93 25.03
N VAL A 221 23.26 2.08 25.90
CA VAL A 221 23.89 3.38 26.18
C VAL A 221 25.12 3.50 25.28
N ASN A 222 25.15 4.53 24.43
CA ASN A 222 26.27 4.74 23.50
C ASN A 222 27.48 5.39 24.19
N GLU A 223 28.58 5.59 23.46
CA GLU A 223 29.83 6.15 24.01
C GLU A 223 29.67 7.59 24.53
N ALA A 224 28.68 8.34 24.03
CA ALA A 224 28.33 9.68 24.51
C ALA A 224 27.50 9.65 25.81
N GLY A 225 27.10 8.47 26.26
CA GLY A 225 26.25 8.27 27.43
C GLY A 225 24.76 8.37 27.12
N ASN A 226 24.32 8.50 25.86
CA ASN A 226 22.91 8.62 25.48
C ASN A 226 22.24 7.26 25.36
N PHE A 227 20.92 7.21 25.55
CA PHE A 227 20.16 6.02 25.14
C PHE A 227 20.02 6.03 23.62
N GLU A 228 20.48 4.96 22.97
CA GLU A 228 20.26 4.72 21.54
C GLU A 228 19.23 3.60 21.39
N PHE A 229 18.16 3.90 20.65
CA PHE A 229 17.08 2.97 20.36
C PHE A 229 17.16 2.52 18.92
N ILE A 230 16.98 1.22 18.70
CA ILE A 230 16.93 0.59 17.38
C ILE A 230 15.61 -0.14 17.23
N PHE A 231 14.89 0.21 16.17
CA PHE A 231 13.65 -0.42 15.77
C PHE A 231 13.88 -1.32 14.56
N TRP A 232 13.02 -2.32 14.40
CA TRP A 232 13.07 -3.24 13.27
C TRP A 232 12.74 -2.51 11.96
N TRP A 233 13.68 -2.32 11.02
CA TRP A 233 13.43 -1.73 9.66
C TRP A 233 13.06 -0.24 9.62
N GLU A 234 13.19 0.37 8.43
CA GLU A 234 12.80 1.76 8.13
C GLU A 234 11.27 1.87 7.96
N TYR A 235 10.65 2.97 8.46
CA TYR A 235 9.18 3.11 8.54
C TYR A 235 8.61 4.39 7.93
N GLY A 236 7.28 4.36 7.71
CA GLY A 236 6.43 5.52 7.41
C GLY A 236 6.20 6.44 8.62
N SER A 237 5.57 7.61 8.39
CA SER A 237 5.14 8.53 9.45
C SER A 237 4.11 7.88 10.40
N ASN A 238 3.76 8.55 11.50
CA ASN A 238 2.69 8.18 12.45
C ASN A 238 3.07 7.08 13.46
N ASN A 239 4.36 7.07 13.84
CA ASN A 239 4.84 6.27 14.95
C ASN A 239 5.42 7.20 16.01
N TRP A 240 5.04 6.99 17.26
CA TRP A 240 5.52 7.82 18.36
C TRP A 240 6.12 6.99 19.49
N VAL A 241 7.16 7.55 20.11
CA VAL A 241 7.73 7.06 21.35
C VAL A 241 7.53 8.12 22.42
N LYS A 242 6.99 7.68 23.56
CA LYS A 242 6.88 8.49 24.77
C LYS A 242 7.67 7.82 25.88
N ILE A 243 8.49 8.61 26.56
CA ILE A 243 9.29 8.16 27.70
C ILE A 243 8.81 8.92 28.92
N TYR A 244 8.56 8.16 29.98
CA TYR A 244 8.08 8.64 31.26
C TYR A 244 9.11 8.36 32.35
N ASP A 245 9.20 9.25 33.33
CA ASP A 245 9.91 8.92 34.57
C ASP A 245 9.11 7.89 35.39
N MET A 246 9.68 7.44 36.51
CA MET A 246 9.03 6.47 37.39
C MET A 246 7.83 7.05 38.18
N GLU A 247 7.54 8.34 38.04
CA GLU A 247 6.36 9.02 38.59
C GLU A 247 5.27 9.23 37.53
N ASP A 248 5.42 8.58 36.35
CA ASP A 248 4.55 8.70 35.17
C ASP A 248 4.49 10.11 34.54
N ASN A 249 5.46 10.98 34.82
CA ASN A 249 5.58 12.26 34.11
C ASN A 249 6.25 12.04 32.75
N LEU A 250 5.67 12.62 31.69
CA LEU A 250 6.26 12.60 30.34
C LEU A 250 7.55 13.42 30.33
N VAL A 251 8.69 12.77 30.04
CA VAL A 251 10.02 13.42 29.98
C VAL A 251 10.56 13.54 28.57
N TYR A 252 10.08 12.73 27.63
CA TYR A 252 10.47 12.80 26.23
C TYR A 252 9.37 12.27 25.30
N GLU A 253 9.19 12.92 24.17
CA GLU A 253 8.29 12.49 23.10
C GLU A 253 8.98 12.70 21.75
N LEU A 254 8.89 11.69 20.89
CA LEU A 254 9.37 11.75 19.53
C LEU A 254 8.30 11.19 18.60
N ASP A 255 7.91 12.00 17.63
CA ASP A 255 7.25 11.54 16.40
C ASP A 255 8.33 11.15 15.40
N PHE A 256 8.31 9.90 14.94
CA PHE A 256 9.39 9.36 14.13
C PHE A 256 9.38 9.98 12.73
N PRO A 257 10.49 10.62 12.33
CA PRO A 257 10.63 11.04 10.96
C PRO A 257 10.71 9.81 10.05
N TYR A 258 10.15 9.96 8.86
CA TYR A 258 10.16 8.93 7.83
C TYR A 258 11.57 8.37 7.59
N GLY A 259 11.69 7.04 7.51
CA GLY A 259 12.94 6.36 7.18
C GLY A 259 14.00 6.35 8.29
N ALA A 260 13.67 6.76 9.52
CA ALA A 260 14.60 6.76 10.65
C ALA A 260 14.33 5.58 11.61
N PRO A 261 15.01 4.43 11.48
CA PRO A 261 14.80 3.27 12.35
C PRO A 261 15.50 3.40 13.71
N ARG A 262 16.16 4.53 13.96
CA ARG A 262 16.99 4.77 15.15
C ARG A 262 16.85 6.20 15.62
N PHE A 263 16.92 6.39 16.93
CA PHE A 263 17.07 7.71 17.52
C PHE A 263 17.91 7.63 18.80
N GLU A 264 18.48 8.77 19.15
CA GLU A 264 19.22 8.95 20.41
C GLU A 264 18.49 9.95 21.29
N VAL A 265 18.49 9.71 22.59
CA VAL A 265 17.99 10.65 23.58
C VAL A 265 18.97 10.76 24.74
N ASP A 266 19.32 12.00 25.06
CA ASP A 266 20.06 12.34 26.26
C ASP A 266 19.07 12.54 27.41
N LEU A 267 18.98 11.52 28.27
CA LEU A 267 18.25 11.58 29.53
C LEU A 267 19.25 11.48 30.69
N PRO A 268 18.96 12.06 31.87
CA PRO A 268 19.75 11.82 33.06
C PRO A 268 19.90 10.33 33.43
N GLY A 269 20.83 10.02 34.35
CA GLY A 269 20.89 8.69 34.96
C GLY A 269 19.61 8.40 35.75
N GLY A 270 19.10 7.17 35.64
CA GLY A 270 17.81 6.81 36.21
C GLY A 270 17.07 5.71 35.44
N MET A 271 15.86 5.41 35.89
CA MET A 271 14.95 4.43 35.30
C MET A 271 13.78 5.15 34.62
N TYR A 272 13.31 4.61 33.49
CA TYR A 272 12.26 5.20 32.69
C TYR A 272 11.32 4.14 32.11
N THR A 273 10.05 4.49 31.96
CA THR A 273 9.06 3.69 31.24
C THR A 273 8.96 4.19 29.80
N VAL A 274 9.14 3.31 28.83
CA VAL A 274 9.02 3.62 27.41
C VAL A 274 7.75 3.01 26.86
N LYS A 275 6.97 3.81 26.13
CA LYS A 275 5.76 3.39 25.43
C LYS A 275 5.87 3.73 23.95
N THR A 276 5.68 2.73 23.08
CA THR A 276 5.62 2.91 21.63
C THR A 276 4.17 2.89 21.17
N TYR A 277 3.80 3.71 20.18
CA TYR A 277 2.47 3.64 19.59
C TYR A 277 2.39 4.08 18.13
N HIS A 278 1.23 3.83 17.52
CA HIS A 278 0.93 4.01 16.11
C HIS A 278 -0.56 4.33 15.97
N ASP A 279 -0.94 5.14 14.97
CA ASP A 279 -2.31 5.63 14.73
C ASP A 279 -3.42 4.56 14.58
N GLY A 280 -3.02 3.28 14.50
CA GLY A 280 -3.93 2.14 14.42
C GLY A 280 -4.29 1.48 15.76
N PHE A 281 -3.75 1.97 16.89
CA PHE A 281 -3.95 1.35 18.21
C PHE A 281 -4.30 2.38 19.27
N GLU A 282 -5.38 2.13 20.02
CA GLU A 282 -5.80 2.96 21.16
C GLU A 282 -4.93 2.77 22.42
N THR A 283 -4.07 1.74 22.42
CA THR A 283 -3.14 1.41 23.51
C THR A 283 -1.69 1.37 23.01
N PRO A 284 -0.69 1.53 23.91
CA PRO A 284 0.71 1.32 23.54
C PRO A 284 0.93 -0.06 22.89
N ILE A 285 1.71 -0.08 21.82
CA ILE A 285 2.15 -1.29 21.13
C ILE A 285 3.11 -2.09 22.01
N GLN A 286 4.04 -1.39 22.64
CA GLN A 286 5.05 -1.95 23.51
C GLN A 286 5.22 -1.05 24.72
N GLU A 287 5.37 -1.67 25.88
CA GLU A 287 5.69 -0.99 27.12
C GLU A 287 6.80 -1.77 27.83
N PHE A 288 7.88 -1.07 28.19
CA PHE A 288 9.02 -1.67 28.87
C PHE A 288 9.82 -0.62 29.64
N ILE A 289 10.66 -1.09 30.56
CA ILE A 289 11.49 -0.24 31.42
C ILE A 289 12.93 -0.25 30.90
N ILE A 290 13.55 0.92 30.87
CA ILE A 290 14.98 1.11 30.59
C ILE A 290 15.66 1.84 31.75
N GLY A 291 16.97 1.75 31.82
CA GLY A 291 17.73 2.58 32.74
C GLY A 291 19.22 2.58 32.44
N LYS A 292 19.90 3.61 32.95
CA LYS A 292 21.36 3.72 32.92
C LYS A 292 21.86 4.23 34.27
N PRO A 293 23.03 3.76 34.72
CA PRO A 293 23.63 4.16 35.99
C PRO A 293 23.89 5.67 36.08
#